data_AF-A0A8B7C288-F1
#
_entry.id   AF-A0A8B7C288-F1
#
_cell.length_a   1.000
_cell.length_b   1.000
_cell.length_c   1.000
_cell.angle_alpha   90.00
_cell.angle_beta   90.00
_cell.angle_gamma   90.00
#
_symmetry.space_group_name_H-M   'P 1'
#
loop_
_entity.id
_entity.type
_entity.pdbx_description
1 polymer ?
#
loop_
_entity_poly.entity_id
_entity_poly.type
_entity_poly.pdbx_seq_one_letter_code
_entity_poly.pdbx_strand_id
1 'polypeptide(L)'
;MPSPKSSAAAAAGRRPTVLLLLGAALAFSIFLVSIQSSYFTRSRRLETNSEEIRILSDFQSRVQQCVASRGLGLTADIIDHCRLVLKFPEGTNSTWYNKQFKIFEPLEYKYDLCEAILLWEQYRNMTTVLTREYLDVRPGGWLEYAAKRIAQLGADKCYNRSLCEEHLNLILPAKPPFHPHQFRTCAVVGNSGDLLKTEFGQEIDKHDAVFRDNEAPVNEKYAKHVGLKRDFRLVVRGAARNMAAILKGSSDEVLIIKSVTHRDFNTMIKELPNPIYLFQGIVLRRGAKGTGMKSIELALSMCDIVDIYGFTVDPGYTEWTRYFSTPRQGHNPLQGRAYYQLLECLGVIRIHSPMRAQRKQDWSDVPSKEIRRGAHIAALRLKRKQAGEADDLGPFGNCKVWGSVGPDGGGPVSGSPNMSDTRKNSNYSRWEVLPFESLRREAREHYVQMNGVSLYKMDGNKLDDLVCVKHTLPSKV
;
A
#
# COMPACT_ATOMS: atom_id res chain seq x y z
N MET A 1 86.70 27.51 62.14
CA MET A 1 87.01 26.39 61.23
C MET A 1 85.74 25.56 61.05
N PRO A 2 85.28 25.29 59.82
CA PRO A 2 83.85 25.13 59.53
C PRO A 2 83.40 23.70 59.14
N SER A 3 82.13 23.45 59.48
CA SER A 3 81.06 22.60 58.91
C SER A 3 81.35 21.40 57.99
N PRO A 4 80.60 20.30 58.22
CA PRO A 4 79.96 19.56 57.12
C PRO A 4 78.49 19.15 57.41
N LYS A 5 77.76 18.87 56.32
CA LYS A 5 76.64 17.90 56.09
C LYS A 5 75.63 18.49 55.08
N SER A 6 75.00 17.74 54.17
CA SER A 6 74.80 16.30 54.03
C SER A 6 74.60 15.88 52.56
N SER A 7 74.90 14.62 52.28
CA SER A 7 74.65 13.87 51.05
C SER A 7 73.18 13.42 50.89
N ALA A 8 72.71 13.29 49.65
CA ALA A 8 71.57 12.45 49.28
C ALA A 8 71.96 11.61 48.06
N ALA A 9 71.84 10.29 48.20
CA ALA A 9 72.22 9.29 47.21
C ALA A 9 71.14 9.13 46.12
N ALA A 10 71.57 9.05 44.86
CA ALA A 10 70.71 8.70 43.73
C ALA A 10 70.72 7.19 43.47
N ALA A 11 69.57 6.54 43.60
CA ALA A 11 69.34 5.16 43.17
C ALA A 11 68.95 5.12 41.68
N ALA A 12 69.58 4.22 40.93
CA ALA A 12 69.39 4.01 39.50
C ALA A 12 68.00 3.42 39.15
N GLY A 13 67.19 4.15 38.38
CA GLY A 13 65.94 3.68 37.79
C GLY A 13 66.13 3.17 36.36
N ARG A 14 65.86 1.87 36.12
CA ARG A 14 65.84 1.24 34.78
C ARG A 14 64.81 1.93 33.87
N ARG A 15 65.23 2.25 32.64
CA ARG A 15 64.45 2.96 31.59
C ARG A 15 63.20 2.17 31.15
N PRO A 16 62.02 2.79 30.95
CA PRO A 16 60.81 2.12 30.48
C PRO A 16 60.73 2.01 28.94
N THR A 17 61.87 1.91 28.25
CA THR A 17 61.93 1.97 26.78
C THR A 17 61.24 0.78 26.12
N VAL A 18 61.28 -0.40 26.76
CA VAL A 18 60.62 -1.62 26.26
C VAL A 18 59.10 -1.50 26.33
N LEU A 19 58.55 -0.91 27.40
CA LEU A 19 57.10 -0.69 27.56
C LEU A 19 56.57 0.31 26.53
N LEU A 20 57.34 1.37 26.23
CA LEU A 20 56.98 2.35 25.20
C LEU A 20 56.99 1.74 23.79
N LEU A 21 57.98 0.90 23.48
CA LEU A 21 58.06 0.20 22.19
C LEU A 21 56.94 -0.83 22.03
N LEU A 22 56.60 -1.58 23.09
CA LEU A 22 55.44 -2.49 23.09
C LEU A 22 54.13 -1.73 22.91
N GLY A 23 53.95 -0.59 23.58
CA GLY A 23 52.78 0.28 23.42
C GLY A 23 52.65 0.82 21.99
N ALA A 24 53.75 1.27 21.39
CA ALA A 24 53.77 1.74 20.01
C ALA A 24 53.46 0.62 18.99
N ALA A 25 54.01 -0.58 19.20
CA ALA A 25 53.73 -1.74 18.36
C ALA A 25 52.25 -2.18 18.45
N LEU A 26 51.66 -2.15 19.65
CA LEU A 26 50.23 -2.40 19.86
C LEU A 26 49.35 -1.36 19.18
N ALA A 27 49.66 -0.07 19.34
CA ALA A 27 48.93 1.01 18.68
C ALA A 27 49.00 0.91 17.15
N PHE A 28 50.17 0.59 16.60
CA PHE A 28 50.36 0.39 15.17
C PHE A 28 49.61 -0.85 14.65
N SER A 29 49.60 -1.94 15.42
CA SER A 29 48.85 -3.15 15.10
C SER A 29 47.34 -2.90 15.11
N ILE A 30 46.83 -2.17 16.11
CA ILE A 30 45.41 -1.76 16.18
C ILE A 30 45.06 -0.86 15.00
N PHE A 31 45.94 0.07 14.62
CA PHE A 31 45.76 0.94 13.47
C PHE A 31 45.71 0.16 12.15
N LEU A 32 46.61 -0.80 11.94
CA LEU A 32 46.60 -1.68 10.78
C LEU A 32 45.35 -2.56 10.70
N VAL A 33 44.91 -3.14 11.83
CA VAL A 33 43.67 -3.92 11.90
C VAL A 33 42.46 -3.03 11.60
N SER A 34 42.45 -1.79 12.08
CA SER A 34 41.38 -0.81 11.79
C SER A 34 41.32 -0.45 10.30
N ILE A 35 42.49 -0.24 9.67
CA ILE A 35 42.59 0.00 8.22
C ILE A 35 42.12 -1.22 7.43
N GLN A 36 42.64 -2.42 7.74
CA GLN A 36 42.26 -3.66 7.05
C GLN A 36 40.76 -3.95 7.20
N SER A 37 40.20 -3.74 8.39
CA SER A 37 38.76 -3.85 8.65
C SER A 37 37.95 -2.85 7.83
N SER A 38 38.42 -1.60 7.72
CA SER A 38 37.80 -0.55 6.90
C SER A 38 37.83 -0.87 5.39
N TYR A 39 38.95 -1.37 4.88
CA TYR A 39 39.05 -1.80 3.48
C TYR A 39 38.20 -3.02 3.18
N PHE A 40 38.16 -4.00 4.10
CA PHE A 40 37.38 -5.22 3.93
C PHE A 40 35.87 -4.94 4.00
N THR A 41 35.43 -4.07 4.91
CA THR A 41 34.03 -3.61 4.98
C THR A 41 33.65 -2.79 3.75
N ARG A 42 34.55 -1.94 3.24
CA ARG A 42 34.33 -1.20 1.99
C ARG A 42 34.23 -2.11 0.75
N SER A 43 35.12 -3.10 0.65
CA SER A 43 35.12 -4.09 -0.45
C SER A 43 33.85 -4.93 -0.42
N ARG A 44 33.45 -5.46 0.75
CA ARG A 44 32.15 -6.14 0.90
C ARG A 44 30.99 -5.23 0.51
N ARG A 45 30.96 -3.98 0.96
CA ARG A 45 29.89 -3.02 0.61
C ARG A 45 29.77 -2.76 -0.89
N LEU A 46 30.91 -2.70 -1.61
CA LEU A 46 30.95 -2.54 -3.06
C LEU A 46 30.44 -3.77 -3.80
N GLU A 47 30.87 -4.98 -3.38
CA GLU A 47 30.38 -6.25 -3.95
C GLU A 47 28.89 -6.45 -3.71
N THR A 48 28.40 -6.19 -2.49
CA THR A 48 26.97 -6.32 -2.19
C THR A 48 26.15 -5.36 -3.06
N ASN A 49 26.56 -4.08 -3.15
CA ASN A 49 25.87 -3.11 -4.01
C ASN A 49 25.84 -3.53 -5.49
N SER A 50 26.90 -4.18 -5.98
CA SER A 50 26.94 -4.72 -7.34
C SER A 50 25.86 -5.78 -7.56
N GLU A 51 25.61 -6.64 -6.57
CA GLU A 51 24.59 -7.68 -6.65
C GLU A 51 23.17 -7.11 -6.63
N GLU A 52 22.86 -6.16 -5.71
CA GLU A 52 21.54 -5.53 -5.72
C GLU A 52 21.27 -4.78 -7.03
N ILE A 53 22.26 -4.05 -7.56
CA ILE A 53 22.14 -3.36 -8.85
C ILE A 53 21.91 -4.35 -10.00
N ARG A 54 22.54 -5.52 -9.97
CA ARG A 54 22.33 -6.58 -10.97
C ARG A 54 20.91 -7.11 -10.94
N ILE A 55 20.39 -7.44 -9.75
CA ILE A 55 19.01 -7.92 -9.57
C ILE A 55 18.01 -6.87 -10.07
N LEU A 56 18.20 -5.61 -9.70
CA LEU A 56 17.30 -4.52 -10.10
C LEU A 56 17.37 -4.24 -11.60
N SER A 57 18.55 -4.34 -12.21
CA SER A 57 18.72 -4.20 -13.67
C SER A 57 18.00 -5.33 -14.43
N ASP A 58 18.15 -6.59 -14.01
CA ASP A 58 17.41 -7.73 -14.61
C ASP A 58 15.90 -7.53 -14.48
N PHE A 59 15.43 -7.09 -13.31
CA PHE A 59 14.03 -6.78 -13.09
C PHE A 59 13.53 -5.69 -14.05
N GLN A 60 14.30 -4.62 -14.26
CA GLN A 60 13.95 -3.58 -15.21
C GLN A 60 13.87 -4.08 -16.65
N SER A 61 14.82 -4.90 -17.10
CA SER A 61 14.79 -5.46 -18.43
C SER A 61 13.53 -6.29 -18.67
N ARG A 62 13.05 -7.03 -17.66
CA ARG A 62 11.78 -7.76 -17.73
C ARG A 62 10.57 -6.82 -17.80
N VAL A 63 10.56 -5.75 -17.00
CA VAL A 63 9.51 -4.73 -17.08
C VAL A 63 9.47 -4.10 -18.47
N GLN A 64 10.64 -3.77 -19.04
CA GLN A 64 10.77 -3.23 -20.39
C GLN A 64 10.22 -4.20 -21.45
N GLN A 65 10.58 -5.47 -21.38
CA GLN A 65 10.07 -6.52 -22.27
C GLN A 65 8.54 -6.65 -22.18
N CYS A 66 8.00 -6.68 -20.97
CA CYS A 66 6.55 -6.72 -20.75
C CYS A 66 5.85 -5.48 -21.33
N VAL A 67 6.42 -4.28 -21.18
CA VAL A 67 5.85 -3.06 -21.76
C VAL A 67 5.85 -3.17 -23.29
N ALA A 68 6.93 -3.66 -23.90
CA ALA A 68 7.00 -3.85 -25.34
C ALA A 68 5.95 -4.86 -25.85
N SER A 69 5.70 -5.97 -25.13
CA SER A 69 4.76 -7.00 -25.56
C SER A 69 3.29 -6.65 -25.25
N ARG A 70 3.01 -6.01 -24.10
CA ARG A 70 1.66 -5.78 -23.58
C ARG A 70 1.20 -4.32 -23.60
N GLY A 71 2.11 -3.38 -23.79
CA GLY A 71 1.87 -1.93 -23.68
C GLY A 71 1.00 -1.30 -24.76
N LEU A 72 0.56 -2.09 -25.76
CA LEU A 72 -0.25 -1.62 -26.89
C LEU A 72 0.39 -0.39 -27.56
N GLY A 73 1.69 -0.48 -27.85
CA GLY A 73 2.50 0.56 -28.48
C GLY A 73 3.32 1.43 -27.51
N LEU A 74 3.10 1.32 -26.19
CA LEU A 74 4.01 1.94 -25.22
C LEU A 74 5.41 1.31 -25.30
N THR A 75 6.44 2.12 -25.10
CA THR A 75 7.83 1.68 -24.92
C THR A 75 8.35 2.09 -23.56
N ALA A 76 9.43 1.44 -23.10
CA ALA A 76 10.09 1.74 -21.84
C ALA A 76 11.59 1.98 -22.06
N ASP A 77 12.06 3.16 -21.69
CA ASP A 77 13.47 3.53 -21.76
C ASP A 77 14.09 3.49 -20.37
N ILE A 78 15.04 2.58 -20.17
CA ILE A 78 15.76 2.42 -18.89
C ILE A 78 16.73 3.59 -18.73
N ILE A 79 16.64 4.32 -17.60
CA ILE A 79 17.56 5.40 -17.25
C ILE A 79 18.70 4.85 -16.39
N ASP A 80 18.36 4.08 -15.36
CA ASP A 80 19.29 3.42 -14.46
C ASP A 80 18.61 2.22 -13.79
N HIS A 81 19.25 1.59 -12.80
CA HIS A 81 18.75 0.40 -12.10
C HIS A 81 17.44 0.61 -11.32
N CYS A 82 17.01 1.84 -11.03
CA CYS A 82 15.71 2.13 -10.40
C CYS A 82 14.74 2.95 -11.25
N ARG A 83 15.20 3.65 -12.30
CA ARG A 83 14.37 4.60 -13.05
C ARG A 83 14.21 4.24 -14.51
N LEU A 84 13.00 4.44 -15.03
CA LEU A 84 12.67 4.34 -16.47
C LEU A 84 11.69 5.43 -16.90
N VAL A 85 11.55 5.59 -18.22
CA VAL A 85 10.53 6.43 -18.86
C VAL A 85 9.61 5.56 -19.70
N LEU A 86 8.30 5.64 -19.47
CA LEU A 86 7.32 5.11 -20.41
C LEU A 86 6.98 6.16 -21.46
N LYS A 87 7.04 5.78 -22.73
CA LYS A 87 6.76 6.67 -23.87
C LYS A 87 5.60 6.17 -24.69
N PHE A 88 4.77 7.10 -25.15
CA PHE A 88 3.69 6.83 -26.10
C PHE A 88 4.21 6.75 -27.54
N PRO A 89 3.54 5.99 -28.43
CA PRO A 89 3.91 5.93 -29.84
C PRO A 89 4.00 7.31 -30.49
N GLU A 90 4.92 7.47 -31.45
CA GLU A 90 4.95 8.62 -32.33
C GLU A 90 3.60 8.81 -33.04
N GLY A 91 3.13 10.05 -33.14
CA GLY A 91 1.81 10.38 -33.68
C GLY A 91 0.65 10.28 -32.67
N THR A 92 0.90 9.89 -31.41
CA THR A 92 -0.12 10.01 -30.35
C THR A 92 -0.50 11.47 -30.15
N ASN A 93 -1.75 11.83 -30.44
CA ASN A 93 -2.23 13.19 -30.23
C ASN A 93 -2.64 13.40 -28.76
N SER A 94 -1.92 14.27 -28.04
CA SER A 94 -2.31 14.68 -26.68
C SER A 94 -3.37 15.78 -26.74
N THR A 95 -4.62 15.37 -26.96
CA THR A 95 -5.78 16.28 -26.89
C THR A 95 -6.27 16.52 -25.45
N TRP A 96 -5.70 15.81 -24.47
CA TRP A 96 -6.16 15.82 -23.09
C TRP A 96 -5.55 16.98 -22.30
N TYR A 97 -6.34 18.05 -22.14
CA TYR A 97 -5.95 19.21 -21.34
C TYR A 97 -6.25 19.03 -19.85
N ASN A 98 -5.21 19.07 -19.03
CA ASN A 98 -5.34 19.08 -17.58
C ASN A 98 -5.68 20.50 -17.09
N LYS A 99 -6.94 20.71 -16.70
CA LYS A 99 -7.42 22.00 -16.17
C LYS A 99 -6.74 22.46 -14.88
N GLN A 100 -6.30 21.53 -14.03
CA GLN A 100 -5.65 21.84 -12.75
C GLN A 100 -4.24 22.41 -12.95
N PHE A 101 -3.46 21.82 -13.86
CA PHE A 101 -2.07 22.22 -14.13
C PHE A 101 -1.94 23.13 -15.35
N LYS A 102 -3.03 23.36 -16.08
CA LYS A 102 -3.09 24.17 -17.29
C LYS A 102 -2.15 23.72 -18.41
N ILE A 103 -1.89 22.41 -18.49
CA ILE A 103 -1.03 21.79 -19.50
C ILE A 103 -1.76 20.62 -20.18
N PHE A 104 -1.41 20.34 -21.42
CA PHE A 104 -1.76 19.07 -22.04
C PHE A 104 -0.98 17.94 -21.37
N GLU A 105 -1.58 16.75 -21.30
CA GLU A 105 -0.90 15.61 -20.74
C GLU A 105 0.37 15.28 -21.54
N PRO A 106 1.50 15.00 -20.88
CA PRO A 106 2.71 14.61 -21.58
C PRO A 106 2.54 13.23 -22.22
N LEU A 107 3.38 12.95 -23.22
CA LEU A 107 3.50 11.64 -23.87
C LEU A 107 4.64 10.80 -23.29
N GLU A 108 5.26 11.27 -22.22
CA GLU A 108 6.33 10.58 -21.50
C GLU A 108 6.09 10.66 -20.00
N TYR A 109 6.25 9.53 -19.30
CA TYR A 109 6.06 9.44 -17.86
C TYR A 109 7.25 8.76 -17.21
N LYS A 110 7.89 9.45 -16.27
CA LYS A 110 9.05 8.97 -15.53
C LYS A 110 8.61 8.21 -14.27
N TYR A 111 9.20 7.05 -14.05
CA TYR A 111 8.88 6.20 -12.90
C TYR A 111 10.14 5.74 -12.17
N ASP A 112 10.00 5.55 -10.86
CA ASP A 112 10.96 4.92 -9.98
C ASP A 112 10.40 3.55 -9.57
N LEU A 113 11.00 2.49 -10.11
CA LEU A 113 10.56 1.11 -9.93
C LEU A 113 10.94 0.58 -8.56
N CYS A 114 12.05 1.03 -7.99
CA CYS A 114 12.47 0.66 -6.64
C CYS A 114 11.46 1.21 -5.62
N GLU A 115 11.07 2.47 -5.73
CA GLU A 115 10.02 3.03 -4.88
C GLU A 115 8.65 2.41 -5.16
N ALA A 116 8.33 2.09 -6.41
CA ALA A 116 7.05 1.45 -6.76
C ALA A 116 6.92 0.04 -6.16
N ILE A 117 7.95 -0.80 -6.28
CA ILE A 117 7.90 -2.17 -5.75
C ILE A 117 7.83 -2.18 -4.21
N LEU A 118 8.59 -1.29 -3.56
CA LEU A 118 8.53 -1.12 -2.10
C LEU A 118 7.13 -0.68 -1.65
N LEU A 119 6.53 0.29 -2.36
CA LEU A 119 5.19 0.78 -2.06
C LEU A 119 4.12 -0.31 -2.17
N TRP A 120 4.09 -1.04 -3.29
CA TRP A 120 3.01 -2.00 -3.57
C TRP A 120 3.12 -3.28 -2.76
N GLU A 121 4.33 -3.76 -2.47
CA GLU A 121 4.53 -4.86 -1.52
C GLU A 121 4.15 -4.43 -0.09
N GLN A 122 4.38 -3.18 0.28
CA GLN A 122 3.89 -2.66 1.57
C GLN A 122 2.36 -2.67 1.64
N TYR A 123 1.65 -2.31 0.55
CA TYR A 123 0.18 -2.36 0.53
C TYR A 123 -0.38 -3.76 0.72
N ARG A 124 0.31 -4.79 0.18
CA ARG A 124 -0.11 -6.18 0.34
C ARG A 124 -0.06 -6.67 1.79
N ASN A 125 0.74 -6.01 2.64
CA ASN A 125 0.95 -6.40 4.03
C ASN A 125 0.28 -5.45 5.04
N MET A 126 -0.45 -4.43 4.58
CA MET A 126 -1.09 -3.43 5.45
C MET A 126 -2.62 -3.52 5.38
N THR A 127 -3.30 -2.97 6.37
CA THR A 127 -4.73 -2.68 6.27
C THR A 127 -4.95 -1.30 5.64
N THR A 128 -6.04 -1.17 4.89
CA THR A 128 -6.45 0.08 4.25
C THR A 128 -7.77 0.63 4.82
N VAL A 129 -8.35 -0.07 5.80
CA VAL A 129 -9.54 0.36 6.54
C VAL A 129 -9.10 1.17 7.76
N LEU A 130 -9.74 2.32 7.97
CA LEU A 130 -9.50 3.13 9.16
C LEU A 130 -10.14 2.42 10.35
N THR A 131 -9.36 2.25 11.42
CA THR A 131 -9.77 1.53 12.63
C THR A 131 -9.56 2.40 13.85
N ARG A 132 -10.22 2.03 14.94
CA ARG A 132 -10.04 2.68 16.24
C ARG A 132 -8.62 2.51 16.77
N GLU A 133 -8.05 1.31 16.66
CA GLU A 133 -6.69 1.05 17.12
C GLU A 133 -5.64 1.92 16.42
N TYR A 134 -5.84 2.24 15.14
CA TYR A 134 -4.99 3.20 14.45
C TYR A 134 -5.06 4.60 15.07
N LEU A 135 -6.27 5.09 15.40
CA LEU A 135 -6.45 6.41 16.01
C LEU A 135 -5.92 6.49 17.44
N ASP A 136 -6.05 5.39 18.21
CA ASP A 136 -5.52 5.29 19.57
C ASP A 136 -3.99 5.30 19.59
N VAL A 137 -3.35 4.64 18.62
CA VAL A 137 -1.88 4.49 18.58
C VAL A 137 -1.17 5.62 17.84
N ARG A 138 -1.79 6.17 16.78
CA ARG A 138 -1.17 7.24 15.97
C ARG A 138 -1.03 8.53 16.80
N PRO A 139 0.15 9.18 16.82
CA PRO A 139 0.30 10.52 17.37
C PRO A 139 -0.71 11.49 16.76
N GLY A 140 -1.45 12.22 17.60
CA GLY A 140 -2.53 13.11 17.16
C GLY A 140 -3.67 12.40 16.43
N GLY A 141 -3.82 11.08 16.59
CA GLY A 141 -4.85 10.28 15.91
C GLY A 141 -6.26 10.76 16.20
N TRP A 142 -6.66 10.83 17.46
CA TRP A 142 -7.96 11.41 17.83
C TRP A 142 -8.02 12.93 17.62
N LEU A 143 -7.03 13.68 18.10
CA LEU A 143 -7.11 15.14 18.10
C LEU A 143 -7.11 15.75 16.69
N GLU A 144 -6.24 15.28 15.80
CA GLU A 144 -6.01 15.89 14.48
C GLU A 144 -6.48 15.02 13.33
N TYR A 145 -6.19 13.72 13.36
CA TYR A 145 -6.55 12.84 12.24
C TYR A 145 -8.06 12.58 12.19
N ALA A 146 -8.69 12.25 13.31
CA ALA A 146 -10.13 12.00 13.36
C ALA A 146 -10.94 13.23 12.93
N ALA A 147 -10.50 14.44 13.31
CA ALA A 147 -11.12 15.69 12.87
C ALA A 147 -11.14 15.82 11.34
N LYS A 148 -10.05 15.45 10.66
CA LYS A 148 -9.99 15.41 9.18
C LYS A 148 -10.95 14.39 8.55
N ARG A 149 -11.50 13.47 9.34
CA ARG A 149 -12.45 12.44 8.91
C ARG A 149 -13.90 12.79 9.20
N ILE A 150 -14.20 13.94 9.81
CA ILE A 150 -15.56 14.37 10.19
C ILE A 150 -15.88 15.70 9.50
N ALA A 151 -16.83 15.71 8.56
CA ALA A 151 -17.07 16.86 7.68
C ALA A 151 -17.70 18.08 8.38
N GLN A 152 -18.52 17.83 9.40
CA GLN A 152 -19.34 18.82 10.09
C GLN A 152 -18.97 18.93 11.57
N LEU A 153 -17.70 18.69 11.90
CA LEU A 153 -17.26 18.78 13.29
C LEU A 153 -17.46 20.19 13.86
N GLY A 154 -17.47 21.23 13.01
CA GLY A 154 -17.54 22.63 13.44
C GLY A 154 -16.26 23.14 14.11
N ALA A 155 -15.23 22.29 14.21
CA ALA A 155 -13.90 22.60 14.73
C ALA A 155 -12.81 22.01 13.82
N ASP A 156 -11.61 22.58 13.87
CA ASP A 156 -10.42 22.11 13.15
C ASP A 156 -9.80 20.85 13.78
N LYS A 157 -10.08 20.63 15.07
CA LYS A 157 -9.59 19.52 15.89
C LYS A 157 -10.70 18.91 16.76
N CYS A 158 -10.48 17.67 17.18
CA CYS A 158 -11.34 16.96 18.13
C CYS A 158 -11.01 17.34 19.58
N TYR A 159 -11.28 18.59 19.98
CA TYR A 159 -11.09 19.01 21.38
C TYR A 159 -11.99 18.22 22.35
N ASN A 160 -13.19 17.86 21.89
CA ASN A 160 -14.08 16.94 22.60
C ASN A 160 -13.96 15.54 21.97
N ARG A 161 -13.18 14.66 22.60
CA ARG A 161 -12.96 13.28 22.14
C ARG A 161 -14.26 12.50 22.03
N SER A 162 -15.13 12.56 23.04
CA SER A 162 -16.38 11.81 23.08
C SER A 162 -17.30 12.14 21.91
N LEU A 163 -17.38 13.42 21.52
CA LEU A 163 -18.15 13.85 20.35
C LEU A 163 -17.59 13.26 19.05
N CYS A 164 -16.28 13.29 18.86
CA CYS A 164 -15.65 12.69 17.68
C CYS A 164 -15.82 11.17 17.64
N GLU A 165 -15.78 10.50 18.79
CA GLU A 165 -16.09 9.08 18.90
C GLU A 165 -17.54 8.79 18.46
N GLU A 166 -18.53 9.56 18.92
CA GLU A 166 -19.93 9.41 18.50
C GLU A 166 -20.10 9.50 16.98
N HIS A 167 -19.36 10.40 16.32
CA HIS A 167 -19.39 10.54 14.86
C HIS A 167 -18.77 9.37 14.10
N LEU A 168 -17.85 8.63 14.71
CA LEU A 168 -17.08 7.58 14.03
C LEU A 168 -17.50 6.16 14.42
N ASN A 169 -18.01 5.94 15.64
CA ASN A 169 -18.24 4.60 16.22
C ASN A 169 -19.13 3.67 15.39
N LEU A 170 -20.00 4.18 14.50
CA LEU A 170 -20.84 3.33 13.64
C LEU A 170 -20.08 2.70 12.46
N ILE A 171 -18.95 3.30 12.06
CA ILE A 171 -18.19 2.92 10.85
C ILE A 171 -16.67 2.82 11.09
N LEU A 172 -16.27 2.87 12.36
CA LEU A 172 -14.89 2.78 12.82
C LEU A 172 -14.71 1.45 13.56
N PRO A 173 -14.34 0.36 12.87
CA PRO A 173 -14.15 -0.93 13.50
C PRO A 173 -12.98 -0.87 14.49
N ALA A 174 -13.06 -1.67 15.55
CA ALA A 174 -12.04 -1.70 16.60
C ALA A 174 -10.66 -2.12 16.04
N LYS A 175 -10.66 -3.21 15.25
CA LYS A 175 -9.51 -3.84 14.59
C LYS A 175 -9.76 -3.97 13.08
N PRO A 176 -8.77 -4.32 12.24
CA PRO A 176 -8.97 -4.55 10.81
C PRO A 176 -10.07 -5.61 10.58
N PRO A 177 -11.13 -5.29 9.81
CA PRO A 177 -12.17 -6.26 9.48
C PRO A 177 -11.74 -7.23 8.37
N PHE A 178 -10.65 -6.93 7.66
CA PHE A 178 -10.13 -7.72 6.56
C PHE A 178 -8.63 -7.97 6.71
N HIS A 179 -8.16 -9.08 6.16
CA HIS A 179 -6.80 -9.56 6.31
C HIS A 179 -6.03 -9.61 4.99
N PRO A 180 -4.72 -9.35 5.00
CA PRO A 180 -3.84 -9.71 3.89
C PRO A 180 -4.06 -11.16 3.45
N HIS A 181 -4.04 -11.39 2.14
CA HIS A 181 -4.19 -12.72 1.53
C HIS A 181 -5.54 -13.41 1.85
N GLN A 182 -6.56 -12.70 2.32
CA GLN A 182 -7.89 -13.26 2.59
C GLN A 182 -8.53 -13.90 1.36
N PHE A 183 -8.31 -13.32 0.18
CA PHE A 183 -8.81 -13.84 -1.11
C PHE A 183 -7.66 -14.23 -2.03
N ARG A 184 -7.86 -15.25 -2.88
CA ARG A 184 -6.84 -15.65 -3.87
C ARG A 184 -6.93 -14.74 -5.09
N THR A 185 -8.13 -14.57 -5.63
CA THR A 185 -8.39 -13.81 -6.86
C THR A 185 -9.46 -12.75 -6.64
N CYS A 186 -9.19 -11.53 -7.06
CA CYS A 186 -10.12 -10.41 -6.93
C CYS A 186 -10.27 -9.65 -8.23
N ALA A 187 -11.51 -9.33 -8.59
CA ALA A 187 -11.82 -8.45 -9.71
C ALA A 187 -12.08 -7.04 -9.20
N VAL A 188 -11.39 -6.04 -9.74
CA VAL A 188 -11.71 -4.62 -9.54
C VAL A 188 -12.37 -4.11 -10.82
N VAL A 189 -13.66 -3.78 -10.72
CA VAL A 189 -14.48 -3.35 -11.85
C VAL A 189 -14.64 -1.83 -11.79
N GLY A 190 -13.89 -1.15 -12.66
CA GLY A 190 -14.04 0.27 -12.93
C GLY A 190 -15.32 0.58 -13.70
N ASN A 191 -15.49 1.85 -14.05
CA ASN A 191 -16.77 2.34 -14.56
C ASN A 191 -16.77 2.62 -16.07
N SER A 192 -15.67 2.35 -16.79
CA SER A 192 -15.55 2.69 -18.22
C SER A 192 -16.64 2.06 -19.08
N GLY A 193 -17.11 2.80 -20.08
CA GLY A 193 -18.01 2.29 -21.12
C GLY A 193 -17.39 1.19 -22.00
N ASP A 194 -16.06 1.04 -21.99
CA ASP A 194 -15.37 -0.04 -22.70
C ASP A 194 -15.83 -1.45 -22.26
N LEU A 195 -16.34 -1.57 -21.03
CA LEU A 195 -16.92 -2.82 -20.53
C LEU A 195 -18.07 -3.34 -21.41
N LEU A 196 -18.79 -2.46 -22.12
CA LEU A 196 -19.88 -2.87 -23.00
C LEU A 196 -19.41 -3.53 -24.31
N LYS A 197 -18.11 -3.49 -24.62
CA LYS A 197 -17.53 -4.05 -25.84
C LYS A 197 -17.16 -5.53 -25.72
N THR A 198 -17.20 -6.08 -24.51
CA THR A 198 -16.78 -7.47 -24.23
C THR A 198 -17.60 -8.06 -23.08
N GLU A 199 -17.82 -9.35 -23.10
CA GLU A 199 -18.70 -10.05 -22.17
C GLU A 199 -17.91 -10.59 -20.97
N PHE A 200 -17.34 -9.68 -20.15
CA PHE A 200 -16.55 -10.08 -18.98
C PHE A 200 -17.37 -10.60 -17.80
N GLY A 201 -18.71 -10.57 -17.87
CA GLY A 201 -19.55 -10.76 -16.69
C GLY A 201 -19.33 -12.09 -15.98
N GLN A 202 -19.29 -13.20 -16.72
CA GLN A 202 -19.04 -14.53 -16.15
C GLN A 202 -17.60 -14.68 -15.62
N GLU A 203 -16.63 -14.00 -16.24
CA GLU A 203 -15.24 -14.02 -15.81
C GLU A 203 -15.07 -13.26 -14.48
N ILE A 204 -15.68 -12.07 -14.39
CA ILE A 204 -15.71 -11.25 -13.18
C ILE A 204 -16.32 -12.05 -12.01
N ASP A 205 -17.49 -12.66 -12.22
CA ASP A 205 -18.22 -13.36 -11.16
C ASP A 205 -17.52 -14.62 -10.62
N LYS A 206 -16.54 -15.18 -11.35
CA LYS A 206 -15.71 -16.32 -10.92
C LYS A 206 -14.64 -15.97 -9.89
N HIS A 207 -14.32 -14.70 -9.70
CA HIS A 207 -13.32 -14.28 -8.72
C HIS A 207 -13.81 -14.54 -7.29
N ASP A 208 -12.90 -14.70 -6.33
CA ASP A 208 -13.27 -14.92 -4.93
C ASP A 208 -13.97 -13.69 -4.34
N ALA A 209 -13.52 -12.49 -4.70
CA ALA A 209 -14.15 -11.22 -4.32
C ALA A 209 -14.20 -10.21 -5.50
N VAL A 210 -15.27 -9.41 -5.55
CA VAL A 210 -15.47 -8.36 -6.56
C VAL A 210 -15.60 -6.99 -5.90
N PHE A 211 -14.75 -6.06 -6.35
CA PHE A 211 -14.67 -4.66 -5.92
C PHE A 211 -15.26 -3.75 -7.00
N ARG A 212 -16.17 -2.85 -6.60
CA ARG A 212 -16.86 -1.92 -7.51
C ARG A 212 -16.77 -0.49 -7.02
N ASP A 213 -17.07 0.47 -7.90
CA ASP A 213 -16.82 1.89 -7.63
C ASP A 213 -18.06 2.77 -7.76
N ASN A 214 -18.30 3.60 -6.74
CA ASN A 214 -19.32 4.66 -6.77
C ASN A 214 -20.72 4.12 -7.14
N GLU A 215 -21.44 4.80 -8.04
CA GLU A 215 -22.82 4.48 -8.41
C GLU A 215 -22.95 3.40 -9.51
N ALA A 216 -21.89 2.64 -9.79
CA ALA A 216 -21.91 1.65 -10.86
C ALA A 216 -23.01 0.60 -10.61
N PRO A 217 -24.03 0.49 -11.48
CA PRO A 217 -25.13 -0.41 -11.27
C PRO A 217 -24.69 -1.85 -11.49
N VAL A 218 -25.28 -2.76 -10.71
CA VAL A 218 -25.10 -4.20 -10.80
C VAL A 218 -26.48 -4.82 -10.93
N ASN A 219 -26.90 -5.05 -12.17
CA ASN A 219 -28.23 -5.51 -12.52
C ASN A 219 -28.20 -6.28 -13.84
N GLU A 220 -29.32 -6.95 -14.15
CA GLU A 220 -29.46 -7.82 -15.33
C GLU A 220 -29.11 -7.12 -16.65
N LYS A 221 -29.41 -5.82 -16.78
CA LYS A 221 -29.10 -5.03 -17.98
C LYS A 221 -27.61 -5.08 -18.33
N TYR A 222 -26.73 -5.07 -17.34
CA TYR A 222 -25.28 -5.03 -17.53
C TYR A 222 -24.58 -6.34 -17.13
N ALA A 223 -25.30 -7.31 -16.55
CA ALA A 223 -24.76 -8.54 -16.00
C ALA A 223 -23.82 -9.28 -16.97
N LYS A 224 -24.20 -9.34 -18.24
CA LYS A 224 -23.41 -9.95 -19.32
C LYS A 224 -21.99 -9.36 -19.46
N HIS A 225 -21.83 -8.07 -19.17
CA HIS A 225 -20.59 -7.32 -19.33
C HIS A 225 -19.82 -7.15 -18.02
N VAL A 226 -20.52 -6.91 -16.92
CA VAL A 226 -19.89 -6.50 -15.65
C VAL A 226 -20.16 -7.44 -14.48
N GLY A 227 -20.93 -8.51 -14.69
CA GLY A 227 -21.28 -9.50 -13.68
C GLY A 227 -22.33 -8.99 -12.69
N LEU A 228 -22.78 -9.89 -11.80
CA LEU A 228 -23.72 -9.60 -10.72
C LEU A 228 -23.07 -9.67 -9.33
N LYS A 229 -21.90 -10.29 -9.20
CA LYS A 229 -21.20 -10.45 -7.92
C LYS A 229 -20.68 -9.10 -7.44
N ARG A 230 -20.88 -8.81 -6.15
CA ARG A 230 -20.49 -7.56 -5.51
C ARG A 230 -20.21 -7.84 -4.04
N ASP A 231 -18.95 -7.75 -3.64
CA ASP A 231 -18.53 -8.00 -2.26
C ASP A 231 -18.08 -6.69 -1.60
N PHE A 232 -17.41 -5.82 -2.36
CA PHE A 232 -16.92 -4.54 -1.88
C PHE A 232 -17.29 -3.41 -2.83
N ARG A 233 -17.61 -2.24 -2.27
CA ARG A 233 -17.81 -1.02 -3.03
C ARG A 233 -17.11 0.16 -2.42
N LEU A 234 -16.21 0.77 -3.17
CA LEU A 234 -15.56 2.01 -2.76
C LEU A 234 -16.34 3.21 -3.30
N VAL A 235 -16.73 4.13 -2.41
CA VAL A 235 -17.50 5.32 -2.77
C VAL A 235 -16.80 6.61 -2.32
N VAL A 236 -16.88 7.63 -3.16
CA VAL A 236 -16.49 9.00 -2.81
C VAL A 236 -17.62 9.72 -2.07
N ARG A 237 -17.31 10.88 -1.45
CA ARG A 237 -18.27 11.68 -0.66
C ARG A 237 -19.59 11.95 -1.37
N GLY A 238 -19.53 12.33 -2.65
CA GLY A 238 -20.72 12.64 -3.43
C GLY A 238 -21.66 11.44 -3.59
N ALA A 239 -21.08 10.27 -3.91
CA ALA A 239 -21.81 9.02 -4.08
C ALA A 239 -22.35 8.47 -2.76
N ALA A 240 -21.62 8.66 -1.66
CA ALA A 240 -22.03 8.19 -0.34
C ALA A 240 -23.40 8.75 0.11
N ARG A 241 -23.80 9.94 -0.36
CA ARG A 241 -25.13 10.50 -0.08
C ARG A 241 -26.28 9.64 -0.61
N ASN A 242 -26.01 8.82 -1.63
CA ASN A 242 -26.98 7.93 -2.26
C ASN A 242 -26.73 6.46 -1.88
N MET A 243 -26.02 6.17 -0.78
CA MET A 243 -25.62 4.81 -0.42
C MET A 243 -26.82 3.86 -0.29
N ALA A 244 -27.97 4.31 0.23
CA ALA A 244 -29.17 3.48 0.32
C ALA A 244 -29.69 3.02 -1.05
N ALA A 245 -29.63 3.89 -2.07
CA ALA A 245 -30.00 3.53 -3.43
C ALA A 245 -28.97 2.60 -4.08
N ILE A 246 -27.68 2.84 -3.82
CA ILE A 246 -26.57 2.02 -4.33
C ILE A 246 -26.65 0.58 -3.79
N LEU A 247 -26.96 0.43 -2.51
CA LEU A 247 -27.04 -0.86 -1.81
C LEU A 247 -28.41 -1.53 -1.91
N LYS A 248 -29.39 -0.89 -2.58
CA LYS A 248 -30.74 -1.44 -2.69
C LYS A 248 -30.70 -2.83 -3.34
N GLY A 249 -31.18 -3.84 -2.61
CA GLY A 249 -31.18 -5.24 -3.05
C GLY A 249 -29.81 -5.93 -2.90
N SER A 250 -28.89 -5.37 -2.11
CA SER A 250 -27.57 -5.91 -1.83
C SER A 250 -27.35 -5.89 -0.32
N SER A 251 -27.58 -6.99 0.39
CA SER A 251 -27.34 -7.08 1.85
C SER A 251 -25.90 -7.46 2.19
N ASP A 252 -25.16 -8.00 1.21
CA ASP A 252 -23.88 -8.66 1.43
C ASP A 252 -22.69 -7.85 0.89
N GLU A 253 -22.94 -6.63 0.41
CA GLU A 253 -21.88 -5.76 -0.13
C GLU A 253 -21.34 -4.83 0.95
N VAL A 254 -20.03 -4.86 1.18
CA VAL A 254 -19.35 -3.97 2.10
C VAL A 254 -19.12 -2.61 1.43
N LEU A 255 -19.56 -1.54 2.07
CA LEU A 255 -19.33 -0.18 1.57
C LEU A 255 -18.10 0.44 2.24
N ILE A 256 -17.16 0.92 1.45
CA ILE A 256 -15.97 1.62 1.92
C ILE A 256 -16.04 3.09 1.46
N ILE A 257 -15.97 4.02 2.40
CA ILE A 257 -16.09 5.46 2.14
C ILE A 257 -14.69 6.09 2.06
N LYS A 258 -14.29 6.55 0.87
CA LYS A 258 -13.05 7.31 0.60
C LYS A 258 -13.24 8.80 0.92
N SER A 259 -13.78 9.15 2.09
CA SER A 259 -13.96 10.55 2.50
C SER A 259 -14.28 10.70 3.99
N VAL A 260 -14.88 11.84 4.32
CA VAL A 260 -15.34 12.24 5.64
C VAL A 260 -16.75 11.73 5.94
N THR A 261 -17.02 11.51 7.22
CA THR A 261 -18.35 11.19 7.75
C THR A 261 -19.17 12.45 7.99
N HIS A 262 -20.47 12.26 8.15
CA HIS A 262 -21.43 13.30 8.40
C HIS A 262 -22.40 12.82 9.47
N ARG A 263 -22.90 13.72 10.33
CA ARG A 263 -23.85 13.33 11.38
C ARG A 263 -25.11 12.68 10.79
N ASP A 264 -25.65 13.29 9.74
CA ASP A 264 -26.85 12.78 9.04
C ASP A 264 -26.65 11.41 8.37
N PHE A 265 -25.40 10.97 8.11
CA PHE A 265 -25.18 9.61 7.62
C PHE A 265 -25.41 8.55 8.69
N ASN A 266 -25.25 8.89 9.97
CA ASN A 266 -25.39 7.92 11.04
C ASN A 266 -26.81 7.31 11.09
N THR A 267 -27.85 8.11 10.82
CA THR A 267 -29.22 7.61 10.74
C THR A 267 -29.40 6.65 9.56
N MET A 268 -28.94 7.05 8.37
CA MET A 268 -29.00 6.20 7.18
C MET A 268 -28.21 4.89 7.35
N ILE A 269 -27.02 4.96 7.95
CA ILE A 269 -26.16 3.79 8.19
C ILE A 269 -26.83 2.81 9.17
N LYS A 270 -27.55 3.31 10.18
CA LYS A 270 -28.27 2.45 11.13
C LYS A 270 -29.38 1.64 10.46
N GLU A 271 -30.01 2.20 9.43
CA GLU A 271 -31.09 1.56 8.66
C GLU A 271 -30.57 0.57 7.60
N LEU A 272 -29.29 0.61 7.26
CA LEU A 272 -28.70 -0.27 6.25
C LEU A 272 -28.22 -1.59 6.88
N PRO A 273 -28.47 -2.74 6.22
CA PRO A 273 -27.99 -4.04 6.69
C PRO A 273 -26.50 -4.27 6.41
N ASN A 274 -25.88 -3.43 5.59
CA ASN A 274 -24.51 -3.59 5.07
C ASN A 274 -23.44 -3.10 6.05
N PRO A 275 -22.26 -3.75 6.07
CA PRO A 275 -21.08 -3.18 6.71
C PRO A 275 -20.61 -1.92 5.98
N ILE A 276 -20.27 -0.87 6.74
CA ILE A 276 -19.83 0.42 6.21
C ILE A 276 -18.58 0.86 6.97
N TYR A 277 -17.50 1.13 6.25
CA TYR A 277 -16.23 1.57 6.85
C TYR A 277 -15.64 2.79 6.17
N LEU A 278 -14.68 3.41 6.83
CA LEU A 278 -13.85 4.46 6.24
C LEU A 278 -12.60 3.87 5.61
N PHE A 279 -12.32 4.29 4.38
CA PHE A 279 -11.02 4.07 3.79
C PHE A 279 -9.99 4.95 4.51
N GLN A 280 -8.99 4.33 5.12
CA GLN A 280 -7.84 5.05 5.67
C GLN A 280 -7.01 5.66 4.53
N GLY A 281 -6.91 4.93 3.41
CA GLY A 281 -5.77 4.95 2.51
C GLY A 281 -5.25 6.32 2.05
N ILE A 282 -3.96 6.32 1.78
CA ILE A 282 -3.07 7.49 1.79
C ILE A 282 -3.22 8.29 0.50
N VAL A 283 -2.86 9.56 0.49
CA VAL A 283 -2.74 10.29 -0.79
C VAL A 283 -1.48 9.84 -1.53
N LEU A 284 -1.63 9.03 -2.59
CA LEU A 284 -0.54 8.83 -3.55
C LEU A 284 -0.29 10.17 -4.27
N ARG A 285 0.87 10.79 -4.03
CA ARG A 285 1.26 12.01 -4.77
C ARG A 285 1.65 11.71 -6.21
N ARG A 286 2.05 10.47 -6.52
CA ARG A 286 2.51 10.00 -7.85
C ARG A 286 1.58 8.89 -8.35
N GLY A 287 1.04 9.01 -9.57
CA GLY A 287 0.13 8.03 -10.17
C GLY A 287 -1.31 8.50 -10.36
N ALA A 288 -2.17 7.63 -10.89
CA ALA A 288 -3.57 7.91 -11.12
C ALA A 288 -4.34 8.13 -9.80
N LYS A 289 -5.11 9.21 -9.69
CA LYS A 289 -5.74 9.65 -8.42
C LYS A 289 -7.22 9.24 -8.26
N GLY A 290 -7.73 8.46 -9.22
CA GLY A 290 -9.14 8.06 -9.28
C GLY A 290 -9.61 7.18 -8.12
N THR A 291 -10.93 6.97 -8.03
CA THR A 291 -11.50 5.96 -7.12
C THR A 291 -10.98 4.56 -7.45
N GLY A 292 -10.88 4.21 -8.73
CA GLY A 292 -10.38 2.89 -9.15
C GLY A 292 -8.99 2.55 -8.64
N MET A 293 -8.07 3.53 -8.56
CA MET A 293 -6.75 3.28 -7.95
C MET A 293 -6.86 2.92 -6.46
N LYS A 294 -7.80 3.54 -5.74
CA LYS A 294 -8.04 3.22 -4.33
C LYS A 294 -8.70 1.86 -4.15
N SER A 295 -9.52 1.45 -5.10
CA SER A 295 -10.12 0.11 -5.11
C SER A 295 -9.06 -0.95 -5.42
N ILE A 296 -8.07 -0.63 -6.25
CA ILE A 296 -6.88 -1.47 -6.44
C ILE A 296 -6.06 -1.56 -5.15
N GLU A 297 -5.79 -0.44 -4.47
CA GLU A 297 -5.09 -0.44 -3.16
C GLU A 297 -5.83 -1.31 -2.12
N LEU A 298 -7.15 -1.17 -2.03
CA LEU A 298 -8.00 -1.98 -1.16
C LEU A 298 -7.90 -3.47 -1.52
N ALA A 299 -8.09 -3.82 -2.79
CA ALA A 299 -8.00 -5.21 -3.25
C ALA A 299 -6.60 -5.80 -3.00
N LEU A 300 -5.54 -5.05 -3.26
CA LEU A 300 -4.17 -5.50 -3.01
C LEU A 300 -3.90 -5.78 -1.53
N SER A 301 -4.53 -5.05 -0.61
CA SER A 301 -4.43 -5.32 0.83
C SER A 301 -5.13 -6.59 1.29
N MET A 302 -5.89 -7.26 0.41
CA MET A 302 -6.74 -8.40 0.75
C MET A 302 -6.52 -9.62 -0.17
N CYS A 303 -5.91 -9.43 -1.34
CA CYS A 303 -5.90 -10.41 -2.43
C CYS A 303 -4.50 -10.74 -2.95
N ASP A 304 -4.27 -12.01 -3.33
CA ASP A 304 -3.01 -12.39 -4.01
C ASP A 304 -2.95 -11.83 -5.42
N ILE A 305 -4.02 -12.05 -6.18
CA ILE A 305 -4.16 -11.70 -7.59
C ILE A 305 -5.28 -10.67 -7.73
N VAL A 306 -4.99 -9.58 -8.44
CA VAL A 306 -5.93 -8.49 -8.69
C VAL A 306 -6.06 -8.29 -10.20
N ASP A 307 -7.23 -8.62 -10.73
CA ASP A 307 -7.59 -8.48 -12.13
C ASP A 307 -8.47 -7.22 -12.26
N ILE A 308 -8.12 -6.32 -13.18
CA ILE A 308 -8.81 -5.04 -13.34
C ILE A 308 -9.56 -4.97 -14.65
N TYR A 309 -10.78 -4.42 -14.60
CA TYR A 309 -11.71 -4.30 -15.73
C TYR A 309 -12.24 -2.87 -15.82
N GLY A 310 -12.38 -2.31 -17.03
CA GLY A 310 -13.05 -1.02 -17.21
C GLY A 310 -12.26 0.21 -16.74
N PHE A 311 -10.94 0.19 -16.93
CA PHE A 311 -10.00 1.26 -16.57
C PHE A 311 -9.49 2.12 -17.75
N THR A 312 -10.07 1.96 -18.96
CA THR A 312 -9.73 2.72 -20.18
C THR A 312 -8.22 2.72 -20.47
N VAL A 313 -7.66 1.53 -20.68
CA VAL A 313 -6.21 1.33 -20.93
C VAL A 313 -5.88 1.11 -22.41
N ASP A 314 -6.88 0.82 -23.23
CA ASP A 314 -6.71 0.58 -24.66
C ASP A 314 -6.44 1.92 -25.38
N PRO A 315 -5.61 1.95 -26.45
CA PRO A 315 -5.44 3.15 -27.26
C PRO A 315 -6.71 3.54 -28.01
N GLY A 316 -6.77 4.80 -28.47
CA GLY A 316 -7.81 5.28 -29.40
C GLY A 316 -9.12 5.75 -28.78
N TYR A 317 -9.23 5.83 -27.44
CA TYR A 317 -10.39 6.47 -26.82
C TYR A 317 -10.35 7.99 -27.02
N THR A 318 -11.49 8.54 -27.43
CA THR A 318 -11.69 9.98 -27.63
C THR A 318 -12.49 10.61 -26.49
N GLU A 319 -13.27 9.80 -25.77
CA GLU A 319 -14.17 10.25 -24.72
C GLU A 319 -14.13 9.32 -23.50
N TRP A 320 -14.37 9.92 -22.32
CA TRP A 320 -14.57 9.18 -21.09
C TRP A 320 -16.05 8.87 -20.90
N THR A 321 -16.41 7.63 -21.17
CA THR A 321 -17.78 7.16 -20.98
C THR A 321 -17.87 6.26 -19.76
N ARG A 322 -19.06 6.22 -19.16
CA ARG A 322 -19.39 5.20 -18.16
C ARG A 322 -20.40 4.25 -18.76
N TYR A 323 -20.32 2.96 -18.45
CA TYR A 323 -21.22 1.96 -19.03
C TYR A 323 -22.71 2.19 -18.71
N PHE A 324 -22.99 3.07 -17.74
CA PHE A 324 -24.32 3.39 -17.24
C PHE A 324 -24.71 4.87 -17.32
N SER A 325 -23.87 5.73 -17.91
CA SER A 325 -24.22 7.16 -18.04
C SER A 325 -23.67 7.79 -19.31
N THR A 326 -24.16 8.98 -19.61
CA THR A 326 -23.57 9.85 -20.63
C THR A 326 -22.08 10.14 -20.36
N PRO A 327 -21.31 10.45 -21.42
CA PRO A 327 -19.90 10.81 -21.29
C PRO A 327 -19.68 11.91 -20.26
N ARG A 328 -18.59 11.81 -19.50
CA ARG A 328 -18.11 12.86 -18.60
C ARG A 328 -16.70 13.25 -19.03
N GLN A 329 -16.29 14.49 -18.81
CA GLN A 329 -14.86 14.82 -18.93
C GLN A 329 -14.09 14.08 -17.82
N GLY A 330 -13.19 13.18 -18.21
CA GLY A 330 -12.36 12.42 -17.29
C GLY A 330 -11.10 13.17 -16.86
N HIS A 331 -10.32 12.53 -15.99
CA HIS A 331 -9.06 13.06 -15.47
C HIS A 331 -7.90 12.21 -15.99
N ASN A 332 -6.94 12.87 -16.65
CA ASN A 332 -5.61 12.36 -16.97
C ASN A 332 -5.51 10.93 -17.51
N PRO A 333 -6.17 10.60 -18.63
CA PRO A 333 -6.17 9.24 -19.14
C PRO A 333 -4.82 8.74 -19.66
N LEU A 334 -3.94 9.61 -20.18
CA LEU A 334 -2.62 9.18 -20.63
C LEU A 334 -1.74 8.78 -19.44
N GLN A 335 -1.76 9.58 -18.37
CA GLN A 335 -1.10 9.24 -17.11
C GLN A 335 -1.66 7.94 -16.52
N GLY A 336 -2.98 7.76 -16.54
CA GLY A 336 -3.65 6.56 -16.08
C GLY A 336 -3.16 5.33 -16.84
N ARG A 337 -3.24 5.36 -18.17
CA ARG A 337 -2.80 4.26 -19.04
C ARG A 337 -1.34 3.88 -18.81
N ALA A 338 -0.43 4.84 -18.82
CA ALA A 338 0.99 4.58 -18.57
C ALA A 338 1.20 3.95 -17.19
N TYR A 339 0.51 4.46 -16.16
CA TYR A 339 0.67 3.94 -14.81
C TYR A 339 0.10 2.54 -14.63
N TYR A 340 -1.09 2.24 -15.12
CA TYR A 340 -1.65 0.89 -15.07
C TYR A 340 -0.76 -0.10 -15.82
N GLN A 341 -0.23 0.29 -16.99
CA GLN A 341 0.71 -0.57 -17.73
C GLN A 341 1.98 -0.87 -16.92
N LEU A 342 2.53 0.12 -16.22
CA LEU A 342 3.64 -0.11 -15.29
C LEU A 342 3.24 -1.11 -14.20
N LEU A 343 2.08 -0.95 -13.57
CA LEU A 343 1.63 -1.84 -12.50
C LEU A 343 1.45 -3.28 -12.98
N GLU A 344 0.95 -3.48 -14.21
CA GLU A 344 0.87 -4.80 -14.82
C GLU A 344 2.25 -5.41 -15.01
N CYS A 345 3.18 -4.64 -15.59
CA CYS A 345 4.53 -5.15 -15.86
C CYS A 345 5.42 -5.26 -14.61
N LEU A 346 5.01 -4.64 -13.50
CA LEU A 346 5.55 -4.92 -12.18
C LEU A 346 4.96 -6.19 -11.55
N GLY A 347 3.93 -6.79 -12.15
CA GLY A 347 3.19 -7.94 -11.61
C GLY A 347 2.31 -7.62 -10.40
N VAL A 348 1.88 -6.36 -10.29
CA VAL A 348 0.98 -5.90 -9.22
C VAL A 348 -0.47 -6.23 -9.57
N ILE A 349 -0.87 -6.01 -10.81
CA ILE A 349 -2.23 -6.23 -11.33
C ILE A 349 -2.20 -6.96 -12.67
N ARG A 350 -3.36 -7.46 -13.11
CA ARG A 350 -3.59 -7.96 -14.47
C ARG A 350 -4.66 -7.12 -15.14
N ILE A 351 -4.43 -6.72 -16.38
CA ILE A 351 -5.35 -5.81 -17.08
C ILE A 351 -6.19 -6.58 -18.09
N HIS A 352 -7.51 -6.49 -17.92
CA HIS A 352 -8.51 -7.03 -18.83
C HIS A 352 -9.20 -5.86 -19.55
N SER A 353 -9.15 -5.91 -20.88
CA SER A 353 -9.73 -4.87 -21.76
C SER A 353 -10.20 -5.48 -23.07
N PRO A 354 -11.07 -4.78 -23.84
CA PRO A 354 -11.56 -5.30 -25.11
C PRO A 354 -10.46 -5.70 -26.11
N MET A 355 -9.42 -4.89 -26.30
CA MET A 355 -8.32 -5.25 -27.22
C MET A 355 -7.50 -6.44 -26.72
N ARG A 356 -7.43 -6.63 -25.41
CA ARG A 356 -6.70 -7.73 -24.78
C ARG A 356 -7.49 -9.03 -24.79
N ALA A 357 -8.81 -8.98 -24.66
CA ALA A 357 -9.69 -10.14 -24.72
C ALA A 357 -9.66 -10.86 -26.08
N GLN A 358 -9.25 -10.18 -27.15
CA GLN A 358 -9.06 -10.75 -28.48
C GLN A 358 -7.81 -11.67 -28.59
N ARG A 359 -6.96 -11.69 -27.57
CA ARG A 359 -5.69 -12.44 -27.56
C ARG A 359 -5.73 -13.50 -26.46
N LYS A 360 -5.04 -14.62 -26.68
CA LYS A 360 -4.79 -15.57 -25.59
C LYS A 360 -3.93 -14.88 -24.54
N GLN A 361 -4.47 -14.73 -23.33
CA GLN A 361 -3.76 -14.12 -22.21
C GLN A 361 -2.74 -15.14 -21.65
N ASP A 362 -1.47 -14.91 -21.96
CA ASP A 362 -0.35 -15.52 -21.24
C ASP A 362 0.24 -14.47 -20.29
N TRP A 363 0.48 -14.89 -19.04
CA TRP A 363 1.04 -14.04 -17.97
C TRP A 363 2.51 -14.38 -17.69
N SER A 364 3.14 -15.23 -18.51
CA SER A 364 4.54 -15.62 -18.42
C SER A 364 5.52 -14.44 -18.56
N ASP A 365 5.17 -13.45 -19.36
CA ASP A 365 5.96 -12.22 -19.57
C ASP A 365 5.95 -11.25 -18.38
N VAL A 366 5.07 -11.47 -17.39
CA VAL A 366 5.00 -10.66 -16.18
C VAL A 366 5.93 -11.25 -15.10
N PRO A 367 6.74 -10.44 -14.39
CA PRO A 367 7.66 -10.95 -13.37
C PRO A 367 6.97 -11.86 -12.35
N SER A 368 7.55 -13.05 -12.11
CA SER A 368 7.03 -14.01 -11.13
C SER A 368 7.09 -13.48 -9.68
N LYS A 369 6.42 -14.15 -8.75
CA LYS A 369 6.44 -13.77 -7.33
C LYS A 369 7.87 -13.77 -6.76
N GLU A 370 8.69 -14.73 -7.18
CA GLU A 370 10.09 -14.90 -6.77
C GLU A 370 10.95 -13.75 -7.28
N ILE A 371 10.79 -13.39 -8.56
CA ILE A 371 11.49 -12.26 -9.18
C ILE A 371 11.13 -10.96 -8.47
N ARG A 372 9.83 -10.71 -8.25
CA ARG A 372 9.36 -9.51 -7.52
C ARG A 372 9.90 -9.47 -6.10
N ARG A 373 9.90 -10.60 -5.38
CA ARG A 373 10.46 -10.69 -4.02
C ARG A 373 11.96 -10.37 -4.01
N GLY A 374 12.71 -10.89 -4.99
CA GLY A 374 14.14 -10.59 -5.14
C GLY A 374 14.38 -9.10 -5.38
N ALA A 375 13.66 -8.50 -6.33
CA ALA A 375 13.73 -7.07 -6.62
C ALA A 375 13.33 -6.20 -5.43
N HIS A 376 12.29 -6.58 -4.68
CA HIS A 376 11.86 -5.89 -3.47
C HIS A 376 12.96 -5.91 -2.38
N ILE A 377 13.57 -7.06 -2.14
CA ILE A 377 14.67 -7.19 -1.16
C ILE A 377 15.88 -6.36 -1.60
N ALA A 378 16.25 -6.40 -2.88
CA ALA A 378 17.35 -5.61 -3.42
C ALA A 378 17.09 -4.10 -3.31
N ALA A 379 15.89 -3.63 -3.67
CA ALA A 379 15.48 -2.25 -3.53
C ALA A 379 15.52 -1.78 -2.06
N LEU A 380 15.02 -2.62 -1.14
CA LEU A 380 15.00 -2.30 0.29
C LEU A 380 16.42 -2.15 0.86
N ARG A 381 17.32 -3.09 0.55
CA ARG A 381 18.73 -3.04 0.98
C ARG A 381 19.44 -1.81 0.42
N LEU A 382 19.26 -1.55 -0.88
CA LEU A 382 19.87 -0.39 -1.53
C LEU A 382 19.42 0.92 -0.85
N LYS A 383 18.11 1.05 -0.59
CA LYS A 383 17.54 2.22 0.09
C LYS A 383 18.06 2.39 1.52
N ARG A 384 18.12 1.31 2.31
CA ARG A 384 18.67 1.34 3.68
C ARG A 384 20.14 1.73 3.71
N LYS A 385 20.95 1.20 2.80
CA LYS A 385 22.37 1.56 2.66
C LYS A 385 22.59 3.02 2.29
N GLN A 386 21.70 3.61 1.48
CA GLN A 386 21.72 5.04 1.17
C GLN A 386 21.34 5.89 2.40
N ALA A 387 20.43 5.39 3.24
CA ALA A 387 20.02 6.04 4.49
C ALA A 387 20.99 5.81 5.67
N GLY A 388 21.97 4.92 5.53
CA GLY A 388 22.87 4.52 6.63
C GLY A 388 22.21 3.64 7.69
N GLU A 389 21.08 3.00 7.36
CA GLU A 389 20.31 2.14 8.26
C GLU A 389 20.82 0.69 8.25
N ALA A 390 20.59 -0.05 9.34
CA ALA A 390 20.97 -1.46 9.45
C ALA A 390 20.12 -2.37 8.55
N ASP A 391 20.75 -3.38 7.94
CA ASP A 391 20.09 -4.28 6.99
C ASP A 391 19.01 -5.19 7.63
N ASP A 392 19.05 -5.44 8.95
CA ASP A 392 18.30 -6.51 9.62
C ASP A 392 17.07 -6.08 10.45
N LEU A 393 16.39 -5.00 10.05
CA LEU A 393 15.22 -4.52 10.81
C LEU A 393 13.95 -5.40 10.68
N GLY A 394 14.03 -6.53 9.96
CA GLY A 394 12.89 -7.44 9.73
C GLY A 394 11.70 -6.78 9.01
N PRO A 395 10.50 -7.40 9.06
CA PRO A 395 9.28 -6.86 8.43
C PRO A 395 8.75 -5.59 9.10
N PHE A 396 9.29 -5.22 10.27
CA PHE A 396 8.83 -4.10 11.07
C PHE A 396 9.78 -2.90 11.06
N GLY A 397 10.81 -2.89 10.21
CA GLY A 397 11.76 -1.76 10.16
C GLY A 397 11.13 -0.41 9.82
N ASN A 398 9.97 -0.42 9.18
CA ASN A 398 9.19 0.77 8.85
C ASN A 398 8.18 1.14 9.96
N CYS A 399 8.09 0.38 11.05
CA CYS A 399 7.23 0.70 12.20
C CYS A 399 7.87 1.82 13.05
N LYS A 400 7.43 3.06 12.81
CA LYS A 400 7.89 4.22 13.58
C LYS A 400 7.05 4.48 14.83
N VAL A 401 5.81 4.02 14.83
CA VAL A 401 4.88 4.13 15.96
C VAL A 401 4.36 2.74 16.28
N TRP A 402 4.37 2.40 17.57
CA TRP A 402 3.93 1.11 18.07
C TRP A 402 2.80 1.25 19.08
N GLY A 403 1.88 0.30 19.03
CA GLY A 403 0.87 0.07 20.07
C GLY A 403 0.60 -1.42 20.22
N SER A 404 -0.12 -1.80 21.28
CA SER A 404 -0.48 -3.20 21.54
C SER A 404 -1.92 -3.31 22.00
N VAL A 405 -2.60 -4.36 21.53
CA VAL A 405 -3.92 -4.80 21.95
C VAL A 405 -3.70 -6.00 22.88
N GLY A 406 -3.53 -5.72 24.17
CA GLY A 406 -3.33 -6.75 25.20
C GLY A 406 -4.66 -7.27 25.78
N PRO A 407 -4.67 -8.45 26.44
CA PRO A 407 -5.70 -8.80 27.41
C PRO A 407 -5.61 -7.94 28.68
N ASP A 408 -4.40 -7.56 29.13
CA ASP A 408 -4.12 -6.54 30.17
C ASP A 408 -2.66 -6.03 30.05
N GLY A 409 -2.47 -4.70 29.97
CA GLY A 409 -1.17 -4.00 30.14
C GLY A 409 -0.54 -3.43 28.86
N GLY A 410 -0.50 -2.12 28.59
CA GLY A 410 -0.82 -0.97 29.44
C GLY A 410 -1.26 0.25 28.61
N GLY A 411 -2.48 0.18 28.10
CA GLY A 411 -3.20 1.30 27.50
C GLY A 411 -4.41 0.81 26.70
N PRO A 412 -5.61 1.41 26.83
CA PRO A 412 -6.78 0.89 26.14
C PRO A 412 -6.70 1.28 24.66
N VAL A 413 -6.34 0.33 23.81
CA VAL A 413 -7.01 0.28 22.50
C VAL A 413 -8.46 -0.07 22.82
N SER A 414 -9.31 0.94 22.81
CA SER A 414 -10.68 0.83 23.31
C SER A 414 -11.60 0.29 22.21
N GLY A 415 -12.51 -0.62 22.55
CA GLY A 415 -13.44 -1.24 21.60
C GLY A 415 -14.82 -0.60 21.67
N SER A 416 -15.26 0.03 20.57
CA SER A 416 -16.69 0.18 20.30
C SER A 416 -16.99 -0.23 18.85
N PRO A 417 -17.37 -1.49 18.61
CA PRO A 417 -17.89 -1.93 17.33
C PRO A 417 -19.42 -1.70 17.32
N ASN A 418 -19.86 -0.44 17.35
CA ASN A 418 -21.28 -0.14 17.46
C ASN A 418 -22.02 -0.55 16.17
N MET A 419 -22.67 -1.71 16.23
CA MET A 419 -23.58 -2.21 15.20
C MET A 419 -25.03 -1.85 15.53
N SER A 420 -25.75 -1.38 14.51
CA SER A 420 -27.21 -1.28 14.60
C SER A 420 -27.83 -2.67 14.64
N ASP A 421 -29.01 -2.81 15.24
CA ASP A 421 -29.69 -4.11 15.31
C ASP A 421 -30.06 -4.63 13.92
N THR A 422 -30.34 -3.73 12.96
CA THR A 422 -30.50 -4.07 11.54
C THR A 422 -29.27 -4.80 10.98
N ARG A 423 -28.05 -4.33 11.31
CA ARG A 423 -26.81 -4.99 10.87
C ARG A 423 -26.60 -6.31 11.60
N LYS A 424 -26.78 -6.36 12.93
CA LYS A 424 -26.62 -7.60 13.72
C LYS A 424 -27.49 -8.74 13.22
N ASN A 425 -28.69 -8.44 12.72
CA ASN A 425 -29.66 -9.42 12.23
C ASN A 425 -29.59 -9.65 10.71
N SER A 426 -28.58 -9.12 10.02
CA SER A 426 -28.37 -9.35 8.58
C SER A 426 -27.32 -10.44 8.33
N ASN A 427 -26.99 -10.67 7.05
CA ASN A 427 -25.87 -11.52 6.63
C ASN A 427 -24.48 -10.91 6.92
N TYR A 428 -24.40 -9.84 7.72
CA TYR A 428 -23.16 -9.13 8.06
C TYR A 428 -22.08 -10.05 8.61
N SER A 429 -22.50 -11.16 9.25
CA SER A 429 -21.61 -12.07 9.95
C SER A 429 -20.57 -12.71 9.03
N ARG A 430 -20.88 -12.83 7.74
CA ARG A 430 -19.96 -13.26 6.68
C ARG A 430 -18.67 -12.41 6.62
N TRP A 431 -18.76 -11.12 6.95
CA TRP A 431 -17.66 -10.17 6.80
C TRP A 431 -17.02 -9.79 8.14
N GLU A 432 -17.82 -9.50 9.17
CA GLU A 432 -17.30 -8.94 10.43
C GLU A 432 -16.92 -9.98 11.49
N VAL A 433 -17.51 -11.16 11.45
CA VAL A 433 -17.27 -12.22 12.46
C VAL A 433 -16.68 -13.48 11.84
N LEU A 434 -16.05 -13.36 10.66
CA LEU A 434 -15.36 -14.47 10.03
C LEU A 434 -14.29 -15.02 10.99
N PRO A 435 -14.42 -16.26 11.48
CA PRO A 435 -13.46 -16.83 12.42
C PRO A 435 -12.07 -16.91 11.77
N PHE A 436 -11.02 -16.77 12.59
CA PHE A 436 -9.64 -16.81 12.10
C PHE A 436 -9.34 -18.14 11.39
N GLU A 437 -9.90 -19.23 11.88
CA GLU A 437 -9.78 -20.59 11.35
C GLU A 437 -10.42 -20.75 9.97
N SER A 438 -11.44 -19.94 9.69
CA SER A 438 -12.13 -19.88 8.40
C SER A 438 -11.36 -19.08 7.36
N LEU A 439 -10.31 -18.35 7.75
CA LEU A 439 -9.45 -17.67 6.79
C LEU A 439 -8.65 -18.68 5.97
N ARG A 440 -8.41 -18.28 4.72
CA ARG A 440 -7.53 -19.01 3.81
C ARG A 440 -6.17 -19.26 4.48
N ARG A 441 -5.57 -20.42 4.20
CA ARG A 441 -4.28 -20.82 4.80
C ARG A 441 -3.22 -19.74 4.65
N GLU A 442 -3.07 -19.15 3.45
CA GLU A 442 -2.06 -18.12 3.22
C GLU A 442 -2.29 -16.86 4.07
N ALA A 443 -3.54 -16.48 4.38
CA ALA A 443 -3.85 -15.39 5.29
C ALA A 443 -3.47 -15.72 6.74
N ARG A 444 -3.75 -16.95 7.19
CA ARG A 444 -3.38 -17.43 8.53
C ARG A 444 -1.86 -17.51 8.69
N GLU A 445 -1.16 -18.05 7.71
CA GLU A 445 0.31 -18.11 7.68
C GLU A 445 0.91 -16.72 7.69
N HIS A 446 0.38 -15.80 6.88
CA HIS A 446 0.81 -14.41 6.88
C HIS A 446 0.60 -13.76 8.26
N TYR A 447 -0.56 -13.93 8.90
CA TYR A 447 -0.83 -13.39 10.23
C TYR A 447 0.15 -13.90 11.28
N VAL A 448 0.47 -15.21 11.24
CA VAL A 448 1.49 -15.82 12.12
C VAL A 448 2.89 -15.27 11.81
N GLN A 449 3.25 -15.14 10.54
CA GLN A 449 4.54 -14.56 10.11
C GLN A 449 4.69 -13.12 10.59
N MET A 450 3.60 -12.36 10.59
CA MET A 450 3.54 -10.99 11.09
C MET A 450 3.36 -10.93 12.62
N ASN A 451 3.44 -12.06 13.32
CA ASN A 451 3.33 -12.17 14.78
C ASN A 451 2.08 -11.45 15.35
N GLY A 452 0.98 -11.52 14.60
CA GLY A 452 -0.27 -10.86 14.93
C GLY A 452 -0.22 -9.34 14.89
N VAL A 453 0.69 -8.72 14.13
CA VAL A 453 0.80 -7.26 14.01
C VAL A 453 0.01 -6.75 12.81
N SER A 454 -0.89 -5.79 13.04
CA SER A 454 -1.54 -5.01 11.99
C SER A 454 -0.66 -3.82 11.60
N LEU A 455 -0.44 -3.65 10.30
CA LEU A 455 0.32 -2.53 9.74
C LEU A 455 -0.62 -1.51 9.14
N TYR A 456 -0.42 -0.25 9.52
CA TYR A 456 -1.13 0.89 8.98
C TYR A 456 -0.14 1.88 8.42
N LYS A 457 -0.47 2.52 7.30
CA LYS A 457 0.35 3.63 6.86
C LYS A 457 0.11 4.89 7.70
N MET A 458 1.18 5.59 8.07
CA MET A 458 1.10 6.99 8.45
C MET A 458 0.95 7.92 7.23
N ASP A 459 0.15 8.98 7.38
CA ASP A 459 0.03 10.03 6.37
C ASP A 459 1.39 10.63 6.01
N GLY A 460 1.59 10.93 4.73
CA GLY A 460 2.80 11.55 4.23
C GLY A 460 3.41 10.77 3.07
N ASN A 461 4.53 11.27 2.55
CA ASN A 461 5.17 10.73 1.35
C ASN A 461 6.27 9.71 1.64
N LYS A 462 6.66 9.53 2.91
CA LYS A 462 7.71 8.58 3.26
C LYS A 462 7.10 7.19 3.21
N LEU A 463 7.61 6.32 2.34
CA LEU A 463 7.17 4.92 2.28
C LEU A 463 7.26 4.25 3.65
N ASP A 464 8.26 4.66 4.44
CA ASP A 464 8.79 3.90 5.58
C ASP A 464 8.19 4.29 6.94
N ASP A 465 7.14 5.12 6.95
CA ASP A 465 6.45 5.51 8.19
C ASP A 465 5.15 4.71 8.33
N LEU A 466 5.18 3.70 9.20
CA LEU A 466 4.05 2.85 9.59
C LEU A 466 3.68 3.03 11.07
N VAL A 467 2.39 2.87 11.34
CA VAL A 467 1.85 2.61 12.68
C VAL A 467 1.60 1.11 12.76
N CYS A 468 2.16 0.47 13.78
CA CYS A 468 2.12 -0.98 13.94
C CYS A 468 1.44 -1.33 15.26
N VAL A 469 0.40 -2.15 15.16
CA VAL A 469 -0.44 -2.52 16.30
C VAL A 469 -0.30 -4.02 16.53
N LYS A 470 0.31 -4.42 17.65
CA LYS A 470 0.49 -5.82 18.01
C LYS A 470 -0.78 -6.38 18.65
N HIS A 471 -1.35 -7.42 18.10
CA HIS A 471 -2.46 -8.14 18.70
C HIS A 471 -1.96 -9.33 19.51
N THR A 472 -2.70 -9.67 20.55
CA THR A 472 -2.49 -10.93 21.26
C THR A 472 -2.93 -12.07 20.34
N LEU A 473 -2.01 -12.98 20.05
CA LEU A 473 -2.32 -14.15 19.23
C LEU A 473 -3.41 -14.97 19.94
N PRO A 474 -4.45 -15.44 19.20
CA PRO A 474 -5.41 -16.36 19.79
C PRO A 474 -4.64 -17.57 20.34
N SER A 475 -4.91 -17.93 21.60
CA SER A 475 -4.41 -19.16 22.20
C SER A 475 -4.70 -20.29 21.23
N LYS A 476 -3.70 -21.14 20.92
CA LYS A 476 -3.97 -22.38 20.20
C LYS A 476 -4.98 -23.17 21.04
N VAL A 477 -6.23 -23.25 20.59
CA VAL A 477 -7.25 -24.16 21.14
C VAL A 477 -7.03 -25.54 20.53
#